data_AF-V9IKK7-F1
#
_entry.id   AF-V9IKK7-F1
#
_cell.length_a   1.000
_cell.length_b   1.000
_cell.length_c   1.000
_cell.angle_alpha   90.00
_cell.angle_beta   90.00
_cell.angle_gamma   90.00
#
_symmetry.space_group_name_H-M   'P 1'
#
loop_
_entity.id
_entity.type
_entity.pdbx_description
1 polymer ?
#
loop_
_entity_poly.entity_id
_entity_poly.type
_entity_poly.pdbx_seq_one_letter_code
_entity_poly.pdbx_strand_id
1 'polypeptide(L)'
;MAKDNVPFHAIMFPASLLAANEDYILLKHLMATEYLNYEDTKFSKSRGIGVFGTDARDTGIPSDVWRFYLAYVRPETQDSNFNWVDLATKNNSELLNNFGNFVNRALVFVERYFESKYHQ
;
A
#
# COMPACT_ATOMS: atom_id res chain seq x y z
N MET A 1 -4.13 -3.50 11.09
CA MET A 1 -3.95 -4.97 11.21
C MET A 1 -4.85 -5.66 10.20
N ALA A 2 -4.67 -6.96 9.91
CA ALA A 2 -5.68 -7.71 9.14
C ALA A 2 -6.89 -8.06 10.03
N LYS A 3 -8.07 -8.25 9.44
CA LYS A 3 -9.33 -8.51 10.16
C LYS A 3 -9.28 -9.65 11.17
N ASP A 4 -8.47 -10.69 10.91
CA ASP A 4 -8.35 -11.85 11.80
C ASP A 4 -7.75 -11.51 13.17
N ASN A 5 -7.02 -10.38 13.26
CA ASN A 5 -6.41 -9.93 14.51
C ASN A 5 -7.35 -9.07 15.36
N VAL A 6 -8.54 -8.71 14.86
CA VAL A 6 -9.49 -7.83 15.55
C VAL A 6 -9.90 -8.39 16.93
N PRO A 7 -10.30 -9.67 17.10
CA PRO A 7 -10.73 -10.17 18.41
C PRO A 7 -9.63 -10.07 19.47
N PHE A 8 -8.37 -10.28 19.08
CA PHE A 8 -7.24 -10.21 20.00
C PHE A 8 -6.98 -8.79 20.50
N HIS A 9 -7.13 -7.78 19.62
CA HIS A 9 -6.79 -6.39 19.94
C HIS A 9 -7.98 -5.57 20.43
N ALA A 10 -9.21 -6.02 20.16
CA ALA A 10 -10.43 -5.35 20.60
C ALA A 10 -11.01 -5.96 21.88
N ILE A 11 -10.73 -7.24 22.17
CA ILE A 11 -11.33 -7.96 23.30
C ILE A 11 -10.24 -8.51 24.22
N MET A 12 -9.44 -9.46 23.74
CA MET A 12 -8.56 -10.24 24.62
C MET A 12 -7.52 -9.37 25.32
N PHE A 13 -6.79 -8.54 24.55
CA PHE A 13 -5.75 -7.70 25.10
C PHE A 13 -6.31 -6.56 25.97
N PRO A 14 -7.34 -5.79 25.53
CA PRO A 14 -7.99 -4.81 26.41
C PRO A 14 -8.53 -5.40 27.71
N ALA A 15 -9.13 -6.60 27.68
CA ALA A 15 -9.60 -7.29 28.89
C ALA A 15 -8.45 -7.59 29.85
N SER A 16 -7.31 -8.07 29.35
CA SER A 16 -6.11 -8.28 30.18
C SER A 16 -5.57 -6.99 30.78
N LEU A 17 -5.53 -5.89 30.00
CA LEU A 17 -5.07 -4.58 30.50
C LEU A 17 -5.98 -4.02 31.59
N LEU A 18 -7.30 -4.15 31.40
CA LEU A 18 -8.29 -3.76 32.40
C LEU A 18 -8.16 -4.60 33.68
N ALA A 19 -7.92 -5.92 33.55
CA ALA A 19 -7.74 -6.82 34.68
C ALA A 19 -6.45 -6.55 35.48
N ALA A 20 -5.40 -6.03 34.84
CA ALA A 20 -4.16 -5.67 35.51
C ALA A 20 -4.31 -4.47 36.47
N ASN A 21 -5.29 -3.58 36.23
CA ASN A 21 -5.60 -2.43 37.09
C ASN A 21 -4.40 -1.47 37.30
N GLU A 22 -3.62 -1.23 36.25
CA GLU A 22 -2.43 -0.36 36.25
C GLU A 22 -2.59 0.88 35.33
N ASP A 23 -3.83 1.32 35.08
CA ASP A 23 -4.15 2.49 34.24
C ASP A 23 -3.46 2.50 32.85
N TYR A 24 -3.41 1.33 32.20
CA TYR A 24 -2.86 1.20 30.85
C TYR A 24 -3.64 2.00 29.80
N ILE A 25 -2.91 2.49 28.80
CA ILE A 25 -3.51 3.16 27.64
C ILE A 25 -4.23 2.13 26.77
N LEU A 26 -5.54 2.31 26.59
CA LEU A 26 -6.35 1.49 25.71
C LEU A 26 -6.39 2.03 24.28
N LEU A 27 -6.67 1.12 23.35
CA LEU A 27 -6.85 1.43 21.93
C LEU A 27 -8.03 2.38 21.72
N LYS A 28 -7.81 3.49 20.99
CA LYS A 28 -8.86 4.48 20.64
C LYS A 28 -9.51 4.23 19.28
N HIS A 29 -8.71 3.79 18.31
CA HIS A 29 -9.15 3.55 16.93
C HIS A 29 -8.60 2.22 16.45
N LEU A 30 -9.48 1.37 15.93
CA LEU A 30 -9.10 0.09 15.34
C LEU A 30 -9.20 0.18 13.82
N MET A 31 -8.05 0.11 13.15
CA MET A 31 -7.98 0.06 11.69
C MET A 31 -7.64 -1.37 11.24
N ALA A 32 -8.65 -2.06 10.71
CA ALA A 32 -8.52 -3.38 10.12
C ALA A 32 -8.71 -3.29 8.59
N THR A 33 -8.01 -4.15 7.86
CA THR A 33 -8.18 -4.31 6.41
C THR A 33 -8.69 -5.71 6.10
N GLU A 34 -9.43 -5.79 4.99
CA GLU A 34 -9.83 -7.05 4.36
C GLU A 34 -8.62 -7.70 3.67
N TYR A 35 -8.82 -8.84 2.99
CA TYR A 35 -7.70 -9.56 2.38
C TYR A 35 -7.28 -8.95 1.05
N LEU A 36 -5.97 -9.00 0.80
CA LEU A 36 -5.41 -8.86 -0.53
C LEU A 36 -5.15 -10.27 -1.09
N ASN A 37 -5.89 -10.64 -2.13
CA ASN A 37 -5.70 -11.87 -2.88
C ASN A 37 -4.70 -11.64 -4.03
N TYR A 38 -4.27 -12.72 -4.68
CA TYR A 38 -3.35 -12.69 -5.81
C TYR A 38 -4.02 -13.26 -7.06
N GLU A 39 -4.25 -12.40 -8.05
CA GLU A 39 -5.06 -12.69 -9.22
C GLU A 39 -6.42 -13.24 -8.78
N ASP A 40 -6.83 -14.41 -9.30
CA ASP A 40 -8.07 -15.08 -8.93
C ASP A 40 -7.93 -16.04 -7.73
N THR A 41 -6.81 -15.98 -7.01
CA THR A 41 -6.44 -16.99 -5.99
C THR A 41 -5.88 -16.36 -4.70
N LYS A 42 -5.64 -17.20 -3.69
CA LYS A 42 -4.93 -16.79 -2.47
C LYS A 42 -3.44 -17.04 -2.61
N PHE A 43 -2.63 -16.16 -2.01
CA PHE A 43 -1.19 -16.37 -1.84
C PHE A 43 -0.90 -17.76 -1.24
N SER A 44 0.06 -18.48 -1.81
CA SER A 44 0.43 -19.83 -1.36
C SER A 44 1.91 -20.11 -1.58
N LYS A 45 2.68 -20.11 -0.50
CA LYS A 45 4.12 -20.37 -0.56
C LYS A 45 4.45 -21.79 -1.02
N SER A 46 3.70 -22.79 -0.55
CA SER A 46 3.91 -24.19 -0.93
C SER A 46 3.60 -24.48 -2.39
N ARG A 47 2.70 -23.70 -3.01
CA ARG A 47 2.36 -23.82 -4.43
C ARG A 47 3.08 -22.80 -5.32
N GLY A 48 3.94 -21.95 -4.74
CA GLY A 48 4.62 -20.87 -5.49
C GLY A 48 3.66 -19.84 -6.10
N ILE A 49 2.51 -19.60 -5.48
CA ILE A 49 1.50 -18.66 -5.98
C ILE A 49 1.61 -17.34 -5.24
N GLY A 50 1.92 -16.28 -5.99
CA GLY A 50 2.04 -14.93 -5.48
C GLY A 50 3.46 -14.39 -5.46
N VAL A 51 3.58 -13.07 -5.34
CA VAL A 51 4.85 -12.39 -5.14
C VAL A 51 5.08 -12.21 -3.64
N PHE A 52 6.15 -12.80 -3.11
CA PHE A 52 6.56 -12.59 -1.72
C PHE A 52 7.58 -11.46 -1.62
N GLY A 53 7.78 -10.93 -0.41
CA GLY A 53 8.67 -9.77 -0.20
C GLY A 53 10.12 -10.00 -0.66
N THR A 54 10.60 -11.25 -0.64
CA THR A 54 11.91 -11.64 -1.19
C THR A 54 11.93 -11.54 -2.71
N ASP A 55 10.83 -11.92 -3.35
CA ASP A 55 10.72 -12.01 -4.81
C ASP A 55 10.55 -10.62 -5.41
N ALA A 56 9.83 -9.73 -4.72
CA ALA A 56 9.57 -8.36 -5.17
C ALA A 56 10.85 -7.58 -5.51
N ARG A 57 11.91 -7.77 -4.72
CA ARG A 57 13.22 -7.15 -4.95
C ARG A 57 13.85 -7.57 -6.27
N ASP A 58 13.63 -8.83 -6.65
CA ASP A 58 14.30 -9.45 -7.79
C ASP A 58 13.52 -9.21 -9.10
N THR A 59 12.34 -8.58 -9.04
CA THR A 59 11.51 -8.21 -10.23
C THR A 59 12.06 -7.05 -11.05
N GLY A 60 12.97 -6.24 -10.50
CA GLY A 60 13.45 -4.99 -11.12
C GLY A 60 12.43 -3.84 -11.06
N ILE A 61 11.24 -4.04 -10.51
CA ILE A 61 10.25 -2.98 -10.30
C ILE A 61 10.64 -2.16 -9.06
N PRO A 62 10.75 -0.82 -9.14
CA PRO A 62 11.08 0.03 -8.00
C PRO A 62 10.09 -0.13 -6.85
N SER A 63 10.57 -0.06 -5.61
CA SER A 63 9.73 -0.20 -4.40
C SER A 63 8.56 0.78 -4.36
N ASP A 64 8.74 1.98 -4.92
CA ASP A 64 7.69 3.00 -4.91
C ASP A 64 6.52 2.67 -5.84
N VAL A 65 6.77 1.94 -6.94
CA VAL A 65 5.68 1.44 -7.81
C VAL A 65 4.84 0.40 -7.06
N TRP A 66 5.49 -0.50 -6.31
CA TRP A 66 4.80 -1.43 -5.42
C TRP A 66 3.97 -0.71 -4.36
N ARG A 67 4.57 0.29 -3.68
CA ARG A 67 3.88 1.07 -2.65
C ARG A 67 2.67 1.81 -3.22
N PHE A 68 2.83 2.45 -4.37
CA PHE A 68 1.75 3.14 -5.07
C PHE A 68 0.60 2.18 -5.34
N TYR A 69 0.88 1.06 -6.00
CA TYR A 69 -0.18 0.16 -6.44
C TYR A 69 -0.88 -0.54 -5.27
N LEU A 70 -0.14 -1.04 -4.28
CA LEU A 70 -0.72 -1.68 -3.09
C LEU A 70 -1.54 -0.70 -2.24
N ALA A 71 -1.19 0.58 -2.23
CA ALA A 71 -2.02 1.61 -1.62
C ALA A 71 -3.27 1.93 -2.46
N TYR A 72 -3.14 1.92 -3.80
CA TYR A 72 -4.23 2.16 -4.73
C TYR A 72 -5.32 1.08 -4.64
N VAL A 73 -4.93 -0.19 -4.51
CA VAL A 73 -5.87 -1.33 -4.37
C VAL A 73 -6.05 -1.78 -2.92
N ARG A 74 -5.79 -0.91 -1.93
CA ARG A 74 -5.85 -1.28 -0.51
C ARG A 74 -7.25 -1.82 -0.14
N PRO A 75 -7.36 -3.02 0.46
CA PRO A 75 -8.65 -3.63 0.82
C PRO A 75 -9.26 -2.99 2.07
N GLU A 76 -9.88 -1.81 1.91
CA GLU A 76 -10.41 -1.05 3.06
C GLU A 76 -11.77 -1.56 3.54
N THR A 77 -12.67 -1.88 2.62
CA THR A 77 -14.06 -2.27 2.93
C THR A 77 -14.42 -3.67 2.44
N GLN A 78 -13.71 -4.17 1.43
CA GLN A 78 -13.89 -5.49 0.84
C GLN A 78 -12.54 -6.03 0.40
N ASP A 79 -12.50 -7.35 0.17
CA ASP A 79 -11.33 -8.00 -0.41
C ASP A 79 -10.95 -7.34 -1.75
N SER A 80 -9.65 -7.29 -2.02
CA SER A 80 -9.06 -6.76 -3.25
C SER A 80 -8.11 -7.81 -3.83
N ASN A 81 -7.80 -7.69 -5.12
CA ASN A 81 -6.90 -8.61 -5.80
C ASN A 81 -5.71 -7.83 -6.36
N PHE A 82 -4.51 -8.32 -6.10
CA PHE A 82 -3.34 -7.91 -6.87
C PHE A 82 -3.44 -8.49 -8.28
N ASN A 83 -3.26 -7.66 -9.32
CA ASN A 83 -3.28 -8.09 -10.71
C ASN A 83 -2.16 -7.43 -11.51
N TRP A 84 -1.41 -8.21 -12.29
CA TRP A 84 -0.27 -7.69 -13.07
C TRP A 84 -0.66 -6.72 -14.18
N VAL A 85 -1.77 -6.99 -14.87
CA VAL A 85 -2.25 -6.14 -15.96
C VAL A 85 -2.71 -4.80 -15.40
N ASP A 86 -3.40 -4.81 -14.26
CA ASP A 86 -3.86 -3.59 -13.60
C ASP A 86 -2.68 -2.81 -12.98
N LEU A 87 -1.68 -3.47 -12.37
CA LEU A 87 -0.43 -2.82 -11.96
C LEU A 87 0.21 -2.03 -13.11
N ALA A 88 0.41 -2.68 -14.25
CA ALA A 88 1.02 -2.04 -15.42
C ALA A 88 0.14 -0.90 -15.96
N THR A 89 -1.18 -1.12 -16.01
CA THR A 89 -2.16 -0.13 -16.47
C THR A 89 -2.13 1.11 -15.58
N LYS A 90 -2.20 0.95 -14.24
CA LYS A 90 -2.20 2.06 -13.29
C LYS A 90 -0.86 2.77 -13.22
N ASN A 91 0.25 2.06 -13.34
CA ASN A 91 1.56 2.70 -13.47
C ASN A 91 1.61 3.60 -14.71
N ASN A 92 1.11 3.13 -15.85
CA ASN A 92 1.15 3.92 -17.09
C ASN A 92 0.13 5.08 -17.08
N SER A 93 -1.09 4.85 -16.60
CA SER A 93 -2.15 5.87 -16.62
C SER A 93 -1.94 6.93 -15.53
N GLU A 94 -1.69 6.51 -14.29
CA GLU A 94 -1.66 7.42 -13.14
C GLU A 94 -0.25 7.97 -12.88
N LEU A 95 0.77 7.12 -12.89
CA LEU A 95 2.13 7.58 -12.60
C LEU A 95 2.79 8.21 -13.81
N LEU A 96 2.80 7.55 -14.97
CA LEU A 96 3.50 8.08 -16.15
C LEU A 96 2.72 9.22 -16.82
N ASN A 97 1.49 8.94 -17.26
CA ASN A 97 0.74 9.87 -18.11
C ASN A 97 0.11 11.05 -17.35
N ASN A 98 -0.12 10.89 -16.05
CA ASN A 98 -0.73 11.92 -15.21
C ASN A 98 0.31 12.60 -14.30
N PHE A 99 0.65 12.00 -13.16
CA PHE A 99 1.51 12.65 -12.16
C PHE A 99 2.90 12.98 -12.69
N GLY A 100 3.58 12.00 -13.29
CA GLY A 100 4.92 12.13 -13.85
C GLY A 100 4.96 13.12 -15.01
N ASN A 101 3.98 13.09 -15.90
CA ASN A 101 3.85 14.06 -16.99
C ASN A 101 3.61 15.49 -16.46
N PHE A 102 2.79 15.68 -15.42
CA PHE A 102 2.59 16.99 -14.80
C PHE A 102 3.91 17.53 -14.20
N VAL A 103 4.59 16.72 -13.39
CA VAL A 103 5.88 17.11 -12.77
C VAL A 103 6.93 17.38 -13.84
N ASN A 104 7.05 16.51 -14.84
CA ASN A 104 8.02 16.68 -15.93
C ASN A 104 7.77 17.99 -16.70
N ARG A 105 6.52 18.27 -17.09
CA ARG A 105 6.18 19.50 -17.80
C ARG A 105 6.47 20.74 -16.97
N ALA A 106 6.11 20.72 -15.69
CA ALA A 106 6.39 21.84 -14.78
C ALA A 106 7.91 22.11 -14.71
N LEU A 107 8.72 21.07 -14.51
CA LEU A 107 10.18 21.20 -14.43
C LEU A 107 10.80 21.65 -15.75
N VAL A 108 10.37 21.08 -16.89
CA VAL A 108 10.85 21.46 -18.22
C VAL A 108 10.54 22.92 -18.52
N PHE A 109 9.37 23.43 -18.09
CA PHE A 109 9.05 24.85 -18.26
C PHE A 109 9.92 25.76 -17.39
N VAL A 110 10.20 25.38 -16.14
CA VAL A 110 11.09 26.12 -15.26
C VAL A 110 12.52 26.14 -15.82
N GLU A 111 13.02 25.00 -16.27
CA GLU A 111 14.35 24.91 -16.90
C GLU A 111 14.42 25.77 -18.18
N ARG A 112 13.44 25.62 -19.07
CA ARG A 112 13.44 26.27 -20.38
C ARG A 112 13.26 27.79 -20.32
N TYR A 113 12.42 28.29 -19.42
CA TYR A 113 12.05 29.71 -19.39
C TYR A 113 12.67 30.50 -18.24
N PHE A 114 13.21 29.82 -17.22
CA PHE A 114 13.71 30.46 -16.00
C PHE A 114 15.09 29.93 -15.56
N GLU A 115 15.81 29.18 -16.42
CA GLU A 115 17.15 28.61 -16.11
C GLU A 115 17.19 27.82 -14.79
N SER A 116 16.09 27.14 -14.44
CA SER A 116 15.95 26.42 -13.17
C SER A 116 16.11 27.31 -11.92
N LYS A 117 15.90 28.63 -12.05
CA LYS A 117 15.91 29.59 -10.95
C LYS A 117 14.49 30.03 -10.62
N TYR A 118 14.18 30.08 -9.34
CA TYR A 118 12.97 30.74 -8.83
C TYR A 118 13.39 32.08 -8.23
N HIS A 119 12.80 33.19 -8.69
CA HIS A 119 12.99 34.49 -8.03
C HIS A 119 12.05 34.55 -6.83
N GLN A 120 12.63 34.55 -5.63
CA GLN A 120 12.02 35.03 -4.40
C GLN A 120 12.45 36.48 -4.17
#